data_AF-A0A1N7HZ54-F1
#
_entry.id   AF-A0A1N7HZ54-F1
#
_cell.length_a   1.000
_cell.length_b   1.000
_cell.length_c   1.000
_cell.angle_alpha   90.00
_cell.angle_beta   90.00
_cell.angle_gamma   90.00
#
_symmetry.space_group_name_H-M   'P 1'
#
loop_
_entity.id
_entity.type
_entity.pdbx_description
1 polymer ?
#
loop_
_entity_poly.entity_id
_entity_poly.type
_entity_poly.pdbx_seq_one_letter_code
_entity_poly.pdbx_strand_id
1 'polypeptide(L)'
;MKTKFTQISTILISGLSFAQVGFNTTLPKTTMDVSAKRDTSGVITDNTQTYGLQAPRLTRTELTANTATYSSDQRGALIYITDVTGGDAAGQRINVTAMGYYYFDGAVWQRLTQAINAISPAISALQCTTAYLNPSTYTAGTPYSGNLRVTYSQGNGGSYNSGTPFTVNGLTFQLRPGILEFGDGELVFSVSGTPTTGNDMTLPITSTAVPFLTAGQNCTATVGNSSRADISSLAVMGYPTLTTDPNGKQAYTLPLATSDGKYSIRVIFDTTSGTTAAVPNVQLFNNTGATVNLYWNYNTEYGGYIGSAVTTNNITSGVWGGMADSSTSWVPQTTGPVGSAYWGNIGIIDGSSGPEHRRYTWIDSNPSSKTAYTATIMVGAPTTGSAQPNLSKIFIKIEQVKAQ
;
A
#
# COMPACT_ATOMS: atom_id res chain seq x y z
N MET A 1 38.26 -71.47 37.85
CA MET A 1 37.90 -71.27 36.41
C MET A 1 36.60 -70.50 36.19
N LYS A 2 35.59 -70.59 37.07
CA LYS A 2 34.30 -69.90 36.87
C LYS A 2 34.36 -68.35 36.93
N THR A 3 35.24 -67.76 37.75
CA THR A 3 35.39 -66.30 37.90
C THR A 3 36.16 -65.63 36.75
N LYS A 4 37.10 -66.34 36.11
CA LYS A 4 37.83 -65.81 34.92
C LYS A 4 36.97 -65.82 33.66
N PHE A 5 36.00 -66.74 33.57
CA PHE A 5 35.06 -66.78 32.43
C PHE A 5 34.08 -65.59 32.46
N THR A 6 33.60 -65.20 33.65
CA THR A 6 32.68 -64.05 33.81
C THR A 6 33.34 -62.69 33.49
N GLN A 7 34.65 -62.56 33.77
CA GLN A 7 35.42 -61.35 33.44
C GLN A 7 35.75 -61.23 31.95
N ILE A 8 35.97 -62.36 31.26
CA ILE A 8 36.13 -62.38 29.80
C ILE A 8 34.81 -62.06 29.10
N SER A 9 33.67 -62.54 29.61
CA SER A 9 32.35 -62.23 29.06
C SER A 9 31.96 -60.74 29.15
N THR A 10 32.44 -59.99 30.14
CA THR A 10 32.12 -58.55 30.30
C THR A 10 32.95 -57.63 29.39
N ILE A 11 34.18 -58.05 29.01
CA ILE A 11 35.04 -57.33 28.06
C ILE A 11 34.63 -57.62 26.61
N LEU A 12 34.08 -58.80 26.31
CA LEU A 12 33.57 -59.13 24.97
C LEU A 12 32.22 -58.46 24.63
N ILE A 13 31.43 -58.06 25.63
CA ILE A 13 30.12 -57.42 25.42
C ILE A 13 30.22 -55.89 25.19
N SER A 14 31.32 -55.25 25.60
CA SER A 14 31.52 -53.80 25.44
C SER A 14 31.86 -53.38 24.00
N GLY A 15 32.17 -54.33 23.11
CA GLY A 15 32.55 -54.08 21.71
C GLY A 15 31.40 -53.84 20.71
N LEU A 16 30.13 -53.84 21.15
CA LEU A 16 28.96 -53.70 20.27
C LEU A 16 28.12 -52.44 20.52
N SER A 17 28.63 -51.45 21.24
CA SER A 17 27.92 -50.18 21.43
C SER A 17 28.17 -49.24 20.25
N PHE A 18 27.17 -49.10 19.37
CA PHE A 18 27.18 -48.05 18.35
C PHE A 18 26.97 -46.70 19.04
N ALA A 19 27.98 -45.84 19.04
CA ALA A 19 27.97 -44.51 19.69
C ALA A 19 27.14 -43.44 18.93
N GLN A 20 26.29 -43.84 17.97
CA GLN A 20 25.48 -42.91 17.21
C GLN A 20 24.17 -42.66 17.96
N VAL A 21 24.02 -41.46 18.51
CA VAL A 21 22.81 -41.06 19.24
C VAL A 21 21.98 -40.15 18.34
N GLY A 22 20.81 -40.65 17.90
CA GLY A 22 19.77 -39.82 17.29
C GLY A 22 18.72 -39.43 18.32
N PHE A 23 18.10 -38.26 18.15
CA PHE A 23 16.92 -37.89 18.93
C PHE A 23 15.67 -38.41 18.23
N ASN A 24 14.90 -39.25 18.94
CA ASN A 24 13.70 -39.94 18.41
C ASN A 24 13.97 -40.81 17.15
N THR A 25 15.20 -41.27 16.94
CA THR A 25 15.54 -42.25 15.89
C THR A 25 16.60 -43.22 16.39
N THR A 26 16.41 -44.52 16.14
CA THR A 26 17.38 -45.58 16.47
C THR A 26 18.35 -45.86 15.32
N LEU A 27 18.14 -45.22 14.16
CA LEU A 27 18.97 -45.35 12.96
C LEU A 27 19.33 -43.95 12.45
N PRO A 28 20.17 -43.19 13.17
CA PRO A 28 20.56 -41.84 12.75
C PRO A 28 21.31 -41.88 11.41
N LYS A 29 20.97 -40.96 10.50
CA LYS A 29 21.59 -40.86 9.17
C LYS A 29 22.71 -39.83 9.08
N THR A 30 22.86 -39.00 10.11
CA THR A 30 23.84 -37.91 10.22
C THR A 30 24.43 -37.88 11.63
N THR A 31 25.56 -37.18 11.82
CA THR A 31 26.22 -37.07 13.13
C THR A 31 25.29 -36.53 14.23
N MET A 32 24.34 -35.68 13.86
CA MET A 32 23.18 -35.32 14.66
C MET A 32 21.93 -35.49 13.80
N ASP A 33 21.05 -36.43 14.16
CA ASP A 33 19.78 -36.69 13.48
C ASP A 33 18.65 -36.51 14.49
N VAL A 34 17.72 -35.61 14.17
CA VAL A 34 16.54 -35.29 15.00
C VAL A 34 15.31 -35.64 14.19
N SER A 35 14.62 -36.70 14.60
CA SER A 35 13.39 -37.14 13.94
C SER A 35 12.13 -36.74 14.72
N ALA A 36 11.00 -36.69 14.03
CA ALA A 36 9.70 -36.66 14.68
C ALA A 36 9.46 -38.00 15.39
N LYS A 37 8.77 -38.00 16.55
CA LYS A 37 8.35 -39.25 17.18
C LYS A 37 7.30 -39.92 16.30
N ARG A 38 7.55 -41.19 16.00
CA ARG A 38 6.71 -42.04 15.15
C ARG A 38 6.37 -43.32 15.90
N ASP A 39 5.27 -43.97 15.51
CA ASP A 39 4.97 -45.33 15.95
C ASP A 39 5.92 -46.36 15.31
N THR A 40 5.74 -47.63 15.65
CA THR A 40 6.56 -48.74 15.14
C THR A 40 6.46 -48.94 13.62
N SER A 41 5.44 -48.37 12.99
CA SER A 41 5.22 -48.40 11.53
C SER A 41 5.80 -47.17 10.83
N GLY A 42 6.42 -46.24 11.57
CA GLY A 42 6.99 -45.01 11.02
C GLY A 42 5.97 -43.89 10.79
N VAL A 43 4.74 -44.01 11.32
CA VAL A 43 3.67 -43.03 11.14
C VAL A 43 3.62 -42.08 12.34
N ILE A 44 3.33 -40.80 12.08
CA ILE A 44 3.08 -39.82 13.15
C ILE A 44 1.63 -40.00 13.61
N THR A 45 1.45 -40.46 14.84
CA THR A 45 0.13 -40.65 15.46
C THR A 45 -0.14 -39.64 16.59
N ASP A 46 0.92 -39.05 17.16
CA ASP A 46 0.85 -37.97 18.13
C ASP A 46 0.99 -36.61 17.43
N ASN A 47 -0.15 -35.91 17.27
CA ASN A 47 -0.22 -34.59 16.64
C ASN A 47 -0.02 -33.43 17.63
N THR A 48 0.37 -33.70 18.88
CA THR A 48 0.67 -32.65 19.88
C THR A 48 2.14 -32.24 19.90
N GLN A 49 2.97 -32.87 19.06
CA GLN A 49 4.39 -32.59 18.95
C GLN A 49 4.67 -31.26 18.23
N THR A 50 5.64 -30.50 18.74
CA THR A 50 6.22 -29.35 18.06
C THR A 50 7.52 -29.74 17.37
N TYR A 51 7.65 -29.48 16.07
CA TYR A 51 8.83 -29.83 15.28
C TYR A 51 9.74 -28.62 15.04
N GLY A 52 11.05 -28.82 15.13
CA GLY A 52 12.04 -27.81 14.74
C GLY A 52 13.35 -27.93 15.50
N LEU A 53 14.38 -27.27 14.98
CA LEU A 53 15.65 -27.04 15.68
C LEU A 53 15.72 -25.54 16.00
N GLN A 54 15.70 -25.19 17.28
CA GLN A 54 15.92 -23.81 17.71
C GLN A 54 17.41 -23.56 17.93
N ALA A 55 17.97 -22.62 17.16
CA ALA A 55 19.32 -22.11 17.42
C ALA A 55 19.35 -21.31 18.75
N PRO A 56 20.54 -21.10 19.35
CA PRO A 56 20.71 -20.18 20.47
C PRO A 56 20.12 -18.80 20.14
N ARG A 57 19.32 -18.28 21.07
CA ARG A 57 18.65 -16.99 20.95
C ARG A 57 19.37 -15.96 21.79
N LEU A 58 19.64 -14.81 21.21
CA LEU A 58 20.28 -13.69 21.89
C LEU A 58 19.93 -12.36 21.23
N THR A 59 19.97 -11.28 21.99
CA THR A 59 19.91 -9.91 21.49
C THR A 59 21.25 -9.50 20.89
N ARG A 60 21.24 -8.47 20.03
CA ARG A 60 22.50 -7.90 19.53
C ARG A 60 23.35 -7.31 20.66
N THR A 61 22.72 -6.79 21.72
CA THR A 61 23.41 -6.34 22.94
C THR A 61 24.22 -7.47 23.58
N GLU A 62 23.61 -8.65 23.77
CA GLU A 62 24.30 -9.82 24.33
C GLU A 62 25.42 -10.32 23.42
N LEU A 63 25.19 -10.35 22.09
CA LEU A 63 26.23 -10.69 21.12
C LEU A 63 27.38 -9.66 21.09
N THR A 64 27.07 -8.39 21.39
CA THR A 64 28.07 -7.32 21.50
C THR A 64 28.92 -7.48 22.76
N ALA A 65 28.30 -7.87 23.87
CA ALA A 65 28.98 -8.09 25.15
C ALA A 65 29.80 -9.39 25.20
N ASN A 66 29.61 -10.30 24.24
CA ASN A 66 30.35 -11.56 24.19
C ASN A 66 31.85 -11.32 23.93
N THR A 67 32.69 -11.73 24.88
CA THR A 67 34.16 -11.59 24.81
C THR A 67 34.84 -12.78 24.14
N ALA A 68 34.11 -13.86 23.85
CA ALA A 68 34.66 -15.01 23.12
C ALA A 68 34.91 -14.64 21.65
N THR A 69 36.01 -15.14 21.09
CA THR A 69 36.37 -14.86 19.69
C THR A 69 35.69 -15.84 18.76
N TYR A 70 34.91 -15.34 17.79
CA TYR A 70 34.48 -16.11 16.64
C TYR A 70 35.56 -16.04 15.55
N SER A 71 36.09 -17.18 15.15
CA SER A 71 37.12 -17.33 14.13
C SER A 71 36.74 -18.41 13.10
N SER A 72 37.70 -18.87 12.31
CA SER A 72 37.48 -19.90 11.29
C SER A 72 36.77 -21.16 11.82
N ASP A 73 37.03 -21.55 13.07
CA ASP A 73 36.54 -22.78 13.65
C ASP A 73 35.04 -22.72 14.00
N GLN A 74 34.47 -21.51 14.09
CA GLN A 74 33.04 -21.29 14.31
C GLN A 74 32.29 -21.00 13.00
N ARG A 75 32.92 -21.14 11.83
CA ARG A 75 32.22 -20.99 10.55
C ARG A 75 31.04 -21.97 10.48
N GLY A 76 29.86 -21.46 10.17
CA GLY A 76 28.61 -22.21 10.15
C GLY A 76 27.86 -22.23 11.50
N ALA A 77 28.39 -21.60 12.56
CA ALA A 77 27.64 -21.40 13.79
C ALA A 77 26.34 -20.62 13.51
N LEU A 78 25.20 -21.15 13.97
CA LEU A 78 23.88 -20.58 13.72
C LEU A 78 23.32 -19.97 15.01
N ILE A 79 22.76 -18.77 14.91
CA ILE A 79 22.06 -18.09 16.01
C ILE A 79 20.75 -17.47 15.53
N TYR A 80 19.87 -17.13 16.46
CA TYR A 80 18.70 -16.30 16.20
C TYR A 80 18.76 -15.01 17.02
N ILE A 81 18.70 -13.87 16.34
CA ILE A 81 18.68 -12.56 16.96
C ILE A 81 17.25 -12.14 17.30
N THR A 82 16.99 -11.94 18.59
CA THR A 82 15.66 -11.61 19.14
C THR A 82 15.41 -10.12 19.29
N ASP A 83 16.45 -9.29 19.30
CA ASP A 83 16.35 -7.84 19.42
C ASP A 83 17.60 -7.16 18.86
N VAL A 84 17.43 -6.01 18.19
CA VAL A 84 18.51 -5.21 17.60
C VAL A 84 18.48 -3.74 18.05
N THR A 85 17.67 -3.40 19.06
CA THR A 85 17.51 -2.03 19.57
C THR A 85 18.73 -1.58 20.38
N GLY A 86 19.46 -2.53 20.98
CA GLY A 86 20.75 -2.29 21.65
C GLY A 86 21.96 -2.95 20.97
N GLY A 87 23.15 -2.76 21.54
CA GLY A 87 24.42 -3.22 20.97
C GLY A 87 24.84 -2.48 19.70
N ASP A 88 26.04 -2.77 19.20
CA ASP A 88 26.56 -2.16 17.98
C ASP A 88 26.29 -3.01 16.73
N ALA A 89 26.25 -2.36 15.57
CA ALA A 89 26.35 -2.99 14.26
C ALA A 89 27.75 -2.72 13.69
N ALA A 90 28.79 -3.17 14.39
CA ALA A 90 30.18 -2.97 13.97
C ALA A 90 30.97 -4.29 13.95
N GLY A 91 32.09 -4.29 13.22
CA GLY A 91 32.97 -5.46 13.11
C GLY A 91 32.21 -6.70 12.64
N GLN A 92 32.27 -7.78 13.42
CA GLN A 92 31.62 -9.05 13.10
C GLN A 92 30.08 -8.95 13.05
N ARG A 93 29.48 -7.92 13.66
CA ARG A 93 28.02 -7.73 13.74
C ARG A 93 27.47 -6.72 12.74
N ILE A 94 28.29 -6.23 11.80
CA ILE A 94 27.90 -5.17 10.84
C ILE A 94 26.58 -5.45 10.11
N ASN A 95 26.26 -6.72 9.86
CA ASN A 95 25.04 -7.13 9.15
C ASN A 95 23.86 -7.48 10.09
N VAL A 96 24.04 -7.41 11.41
CA VAL A 96 23.00 -7.70 12.41
C VAL A 96 22.12 -6.46 12.63
N THR A 97 21.26 -6.18 11.64
CA THR A 97 20.42 -4.96 11.60
C THR A 97 18.94 -5.24 11.79
N ALA A 98 18.54 -6.52 11.83
CA ALA A 98 17.16 -6.94 12.07
C ALA A 98 17.11 -8.27 12.84
N MET A 99 15.97 -8.55 13.48
CA MET A 99 15.70 -9.86 14.07
C MET A 99 15.71 -10.97 13.00
N GLY A 100 16.18 -12.17 13.35
CA GLY A 100 16.22 -13.31 12.45
C GLY A 100 17.38 -14.26 12.67
N TYR A 101 17.48 -15.28 11.81
CA TYR A 101 18.59 -16.24 11.84
C TYR A 101 19.85 -15.69 11.19
N TYR A 102 21.01 -15.97 11.79
CA TYR A 102 22.33 -15.60 11.28
C TYR A 102 23.30 -16.79 11.38
N TYR A 103 24.16 -16.96 10.38
CA TYR A 103 25.31 -17.86 10.46
C TYR A 103 26.62 -17.06 10.47
N PHE A 104 27.63 -17.57 11.16
CA PHE A 104 28.97 -16.98 11.11
C PHE A 104 29.72 -17.46 9.87
N ASP A 105 30.19 -16.56 9.01
CA ASP A 105 30.90 -16.91 7.77
C ASP A 105 32.43 -17.08 7.96
N GLY A 106 32.93 -16.85 9.17
CA GLY A 106 34.36 -16.81 9.51
C GLY A 106 34.92 -15.40 9.69
N ALA A 107 34.16 -14.36 9.29
CA ALA A 107 34.51 -12.96 9.49
C ALA A 107 33.35 -12.16 10.12
N VAL A 108 32.14 -12.28 9.59
CA VAL A 108 30.95 -11.55 10.05
C VAL A 108 29.73 -12.48 10.17
N TRP A 109 28.72 -12.03 10.91
CA TRP A 109 27.42 -12.67 11.01
C TRP A 109 26.57 -12.36 9.79
N GLN A 110 26.31 -13.36 8.95
CA GLN A 110 25.47 -13.23 7.77
C GLN A 110 24.05 -13.64 8.08
N ARG A 111 23.08 -12.81 7.69
CA ARG A 111 21.67 -13.15 7.85
C ARG A 111 21.32 -14.31 6.92
N LEU A 112 20.62 -15.32 7.43
CA LEU A 112 19.99 -16.32 6.57
C LEU A 112 18.79 -15.67 5.89
N THR A 113 18.93 -15.46 4.59
CA THR A 113 17.83 -15.08 3.72
C THR A 113 17.48 -16.25 2.81
N GLN A 114 16.27 -16.25 2.26
CA GLN A 114 15.89 -17.25 1.27
C GLN A 114 16.86 -17.19 0.07
N ALA A 115 17.50 -18.31 -0.25
CA ALA A 115 18.26 -18.45 -1.48
C ALA A 115 17.26 -18.57 -2.64
N ILE A 116 16.95 -17.43 -3.26
CA ILE A 116 16.54 -17.42 -4.67
C ILE A 116 17.81 -17.72 -5.47
N ASN A 117 17.74 -18.61 -6.45
CA ASN A 117 18.84 -18.85 -7.39
C ASN A 117 19.41 -17.48 -7.78
N ALA A 118 20.68 -17.23 -7.45
CA ALA A 118 21.28 -15.90 -7.54
C ALA A 118 21.52 -15.55 -9.02
N ILE A 119 20.44 -15.26 -9.73
CA ILE A 119 20.47 -14.68 -11.06
C ILE A 119 20.97 -13.25 -10.87
N SER A 120 22.11 -12.92 -11.48
CA SER A 120 22.57 -11.53 -11.49
C SER A 120 21.45 -10.66 -12.10
N PRO A 121 20.99 -9.62 -11.40
CA PRO A 121 19.90 -8.79 -11.88
C PRO A 121 20.27 -8.18 -13.23
N ALA A 122 19.39 -8.35 -14.21
CA ALA A 122 19.57 -7.78 -15.53
C ALA A 122 18.21 -7.39 -16.11
N ILE A 123 18.22 -6.28 -16.85
CA ILE A 123 17.10 -5.76 -17.63
C ILE A 123 17.58 -5.57 -19.07
N SER A 124 16.66 -5.46 -20.04
CA SER A 124 17.04 -5.12 -21.41
C SER A 124 17.22 -3.61 -21.58
N ALA A 125 16.27 -2.81 -21.09
CA ALA A 125 16.35 -1.36 -21.16
C ALA A 125 15.71 -0.69 -19.93
N LEU A 126 16.31 0.41 -19.49
CA LEU A 126 15.69 1.34 -18.55
C LEU A 126 14.96 2.43 -19.36
N GLN A 127 13.69 2.69 -19.04
CA GLN A 127 12.84 3.60 -19.80
C GLN A 127 12.72 4.95 -19.07
N CYS A 128 13.77 5.76 -19.01
CA CYS A 128 13.76 7.02 -18.25
C CYS A 128 12.65 8.02 -18.62
N THR A 129 12.02 7.90 -19.81
CA THR A 129 10.87 8.73 -20.21
C THR A 129 9.58 8.40 -19.43
N THR A 130 9.52 7.25 -18.77
CA THR A 130 8.40 6.86 -17.90
C THR A 130 8.57 7.39 -16.48
N ALA A 131 9.73 7.98 -16.16
CA ALA A 131 10.04 8.40 -14.81
C ALA A 131 9.02 9.38 -14.23
N TYR A 132 8.63 9.18 -12.97
CA TYR A 132 7.74 10.09 -12.26
C TYR A 132 7.98 10.06 -10.75
N LEU A 133 7.65 11.18 -10.10
CA LEU A 133 7.62 11.31 -8.65
C LEU A 133 6.24 10.93 -8.11
N ASN A 134 6.20 10.38 -6.90
CA ASN A 134 4.98 10.20 -6.12
C ASN A 134 5.25 10.59 -4.64
N PRO A 135 4.72 11.73 -4.15
CA PRO A 135 3.80 12.65 -4.84
C PRO A 135 4.39 13.30 -6.10
N SER A 136 3.58 13.56 -7.14
CA SER A 136 4.12 14.09 -8.42
C SER A 136 4.58 15.54 -8.37
N THR A 137 4.20 16.28 -7.33
CA THR A 137 4.49 17.71 -7.15
C THR A 137 5.37 17.95 -5.93
N TYR A 138 6.21 18.98 -6.02
CA TYR A 138 7.04 19.47 -4.94
C TYR A 138 7.12 20.99 -5.01
N THR A 139 7.27 21.64 -3.86
CA THR A 139 7.27 23.11 -3.75
C THR A 139 8.59 23.55 -3.15
N ALA A 140 9.24 24.54 -3.79
CA ALA A 140 10.49 25.11 -3.30
C ALA A 140 10.39 25.49 -1.81
N GLY A 141 11.36 25.06 -1.01
CA GLY A 141 11.41 25.34 0.43
C GLY A 141 10.53 24.45 1.32
N THR A 142 9.67 23.60 0.76
CA THR A 142 8.83 22.67 1.54
C THR A 142 9.44 21.27 1.57
N PRO A 143 9.61 20.64 2.75
CA PRO A 143 10.11 19.26 2.83
C PRO A 143 9.30 18.30 1.95
N TYR A 144 10.00 17.51 1.15
CA TYR A 144 9.43 16.49 0.28
C TYR A 144 9.87 15.11 0.76
N SER A 145 8.92 14.18 0.81
CA SER A 145 9.17 12.76 1.08
C SER A 145 8.28 11.95 0.16
N GLY A 146 8.89 11.11 -0.68
CA GLY A 146 8.18 10.35 -1.67
C GLY A 146 9.06 9.33 -2.35
N ASN A 147 8.65 8.93 -3.55
CA ASN A 147 9.40 8.00 -4.38
C ASN A 147 9.59 8.55 -5.79
N LEU A 148 10.67 8.14 -6.43
CA LEU A 148 10.85 8.21 -7.88
C LEU A 148 10.66 6.79 -8.42
N ARG A 149 9.86 6.65 -9.47
CA ARG A 149 9.63 5.38 -10.15
C ARG A 149 10.09 5.49 -11.60
N VAL A 150 10.76 4.46 -12.09
CA VAL A 150 11.23 4.37 -13.49
C VAL A 150 11.00 2.95 -13.98
N THR A 151 10.31 2.79 -15.11
CA THR A 151 10.05 1.44 -15.66
C THR A 151 11.27 0.87 -16.37
N TYR A 152 11.36 -0.44 -16.42
CA TYR A 152 12.31 -1.20 -17.23
C TYR A 152 11.60 -2.32 -17.99
N SER A 153 12.27 -2.84 -19.02
CA SER A 153 11.80 -4.01 -19.76
C SER A 153 12.63 -5.27 -19.53
N GLN A 154 11.98 -6.42 -19.64
CA GLN A 154 12.62 -7.75 -19.65
C GLN A 154 13.55 -8.01 -18.45
N GLY A 155 13.07 -7.74 -17.24
CA GLY A 155 13.70 -8.20 -16.01
C GLY A 155 13.75 -9.74 -15.92
N ASN A 156 14.72 -10.24 -15.16
CA ASN A 156 15.04 -11.66 -15.12
C ASN A 156 14.80 -12.33 -13.75
N GLY A 157 14.05 -11.69 -12.84
CA GLY A 157 13.85 -12.23 -11.49
C GLY A 157 15.04 -12.04 -10.53
N GLY A 158 16.14 -11.40 -10.97
CA GLY A 158 17.33 -11.21 -10.15
C GLY A 158 17.12 -10.19 -9.03
N SER A 159 17.70 -10.45 -7.86
CA SER A 159 17.70 -9.50 -6.74
C SER A 159 18.81 -8.47 -6.87
N TYR A 160 18.55 -7.24 -6.44
CA TYR A 160 19.50 -6.14 -6.48
C TYR A 160 19.54 -5.38 -5.16
N ASN A 161 20.74 -4.89 -4.83
CA ASN A 161 20.99 -4.09 -3.64
C ASN A 161 20.62 -2.61 -3.86
N SER A 162 20.68 -1.84 -2.78
CA SER A 162 20.57 -0.39 -2.85
C SER A 162 21.71 0.21 -3.70
N GLY A 163 21.40 1.28 -4.41
CA GLY A 163 22.38 2.06 -5.16
C GLY A 163 22.99 3.20 -4.35
N THR A 164 24.02 3.84 -4.90
CA THR A 164 24.63 5.02 -4.27
C THR A 164 23.65 6.19 -4.34
N PRO A 165 23.40 6.91 -3.22
CA PRO A 165 22.52 8.06 -3.24
C PRO A 165 23.10 9.20 -4.06
N PHE A 166 22.25 9.97 -4.74
CA PHE A 166 22.63 11.19 -5.45
C PHE A 166 21.64 12.32 -5.17
N THR A 167 22.05 13.57 -5.33
CA THR A 167 21.23 14.75 -5.00
C THR A 167 21.05 15.65 -6.21
N VAL A 168 19.80 16.04 -6.49
CA VAL A 168 19.43 17.01 -7.52
C VAL A 168 18.37 17.94 -6.95
N ASN A 169 18.48 19.25 -7.19
CA ASN A 169 17.51 20.26 -6.72
C ASN A 169 17.25 20.19 -5.19
N GLY A 170 18.22 19.79 -4.37
CA GLY A 170 18.02 19.64 -2.91
C GLY A 170 17.24 18.39 -2.46
N LEU A 171 16.91 17.50 -3.40
CA LEU A 171 16.31 16.19 -3.14
C LEU A 171 17.35 15.09 -3.31
N THR A 172 17.44 14.19 -2.32
CA THR A 172 18.29 13.00 -2.33
C THR A 172 17.50 11.80 -2.83
N PHE A 173 18.04 11.10 -3.81
CA PHE A 173 17.48 9.92 -4.45
C PHE A 173 18.33 8.69 -4.13
N GLN A 174 17.71 7.58 -3.71
CA GLN A 174 18.43 6.33 -3.46
C GLN A 174 17.60 5.13 -3.91
N LEU A 175 18.17 4.27 -4.75
CA LEU A 175 17.52 3.03 -5.16
C LEU A 175 17.25 2.15 -3.94
N ARG A 176 16.00 1.69 -3.78
CA ARG A 176 15.65 0.72 -2.75
C ARG A 176 16.04 -0.68 -3.23
N PRO A 177 16.59 -1.55 -2.37
CA PRO A 177 16.86 -2.94 -2.74
C PRO A 177 15.56 -3.67 -3.10
N GLY A 178 15.63 -4.62 -4.00
CA GLY A 178 14.44 -5.30 -4.51
C GLY A 178 14.75 -6.53 -5.36
N ILE A 179 13.71 -7.05 -6.01
CA ILE A 179 13.77 -8.16 -6.96
C ILE A 179 13.17 -7.65 -8.27
N LEU A 180 13.81 -7.96 -9.40
CA LEU A 180 13.26 -7.65 -10.71
C LEU A 180 12.06 -8.55 -10.99
N GLU A 181 11.07 -8.04 -11.72
CA GLU A 181 10.00 -8.87 -12.27
C GLU A 181 10.55 -9.79 -13.37
N PHE A 182 9.83 -10.87 -13.66
CA PHE A 182 10.05 -11.65 -14.88
C PHE A 182 9.28 -10.98 -16.02
N GLY A 183 9.95 -10.09 -16.77
CA GLY A 183 9.33 -9.21 -17.76
C GLY A 183 9.43 -7.74 -17.36
N ASP A 184 8.45 -6.92 -17.75
CA ASP A 184 8.48 -5.49 -17.48
C ASP A 184 8.20 -5.19 -16.01
N GLY A 185 8.83 -4.15 -15.46
CA GLY A 185 8.67 -3.77 -14.06
C GLY A 185 9.13 -2.35 -13.76
N GLU A 186 9.24 -2.01 -12.47
CA GLU A 186 9.65 -0.68 -12.00
C GLU A 186 10.82 -0.74 -11.03
N LEU A 187 11.77 0.20 -11.18
CA LEU A 187 12.70 0.57 -10.13
C LEU A 187 12.10 1.67 -9.27
N VAL A 188 12.27 1.55 -7.95
CA VAL A 188 11.77 2.51 -6.98
C VAL A 188 12.93 3.10 -6.19
N PHE A 189 13.05 4.42 -6.23
CA PHE A 189 13.99 5.18 -5.42
C PHE A 189 13.24 5.85 -4.27
N SER A 190 13.82 5.87 -3.07
CA SER A 190 13.41 6.82 -2.03
C SER A 190 13.81 8.23 -2.46
N VAL A 191 12.97 9.20 -2.14
CA VAL A 191 13.24 10.62 -2.39
C VAL A 191 12.92 11.40 -1.14
N SER A 192 13.90 12.16 -0.65
CA SER A 192 13.74 13.01 0.53
C SER A 192 14.59 14.26 0.44
N GLY A 193 14.14 15.35 1.04
CA GLY A 193 14.92 16.59 1.09
C GLY A 193 14.01 17.81 1.05
N THR A 194 14.60 18.97 0.75
CA THR A 194 13.85 20.22 0.57
C THR A 194 14.25 20.80 -0.78
N PRO A 195 13.32 20.89 -1.75
CA PRO A 195 13.65 21.30 -3.09
C PRO A 195 14.01 22.79 -3.13
N THR A 196 15.02 23.17 -3.93
CA THR A 196 15.45 24.58 -4.03
C THR A 196 14.62 25.36 -5.06
N THR A 197 14.08 24.69 -6.08
CA THR A 197 13.17 25.24 -7.08
C THR A 197 11.94 24.33 -7.26
N GLY A 198 10.84 24.85 -7.79
CA GLY A 198 9.66 24.08 -8.17
C GLY A 198 9.59 23.72 -9.66
N ASN A 199 10.69 23.90 -10.40
CA ASN A 199 10.76 23.65 -11.85
C ASN A 199 11.15 22.21 -12.13
N ASP A 200 10.84 21.70 -13.33
CA ASP A 200 11.34 20.44 -13.87
C ASP A 200 12.84 20.25 -13.59
N MET A 201 13.20 19.04 -13.16
CA MET A 201 14.59 18.64 -12.91
C MET A 201 14.99 17.44 -13.77
N THR A 202 16.27 17.41 -14.10
CA THR A 202 16.89 16.36 -14.90
C THR A 202 17.72 15.45 -13.99
N LEU A 203 17.37 14.17 -13.95
CA LEU A 203 17.96 13.16 -13.09
C LEU A 203 18.87 12.23 -13.88
N PRO A 204 20.17 12.12 -13.53
CA PRO A 204 21.07 11.15 -14.13
C PRO A 204 20.84 9.77 -13.51
N ILE A 205 20.24 8.84 -14.25
CA ILE A 205 20.10 7.44 -13.81
C ILE A 205 21.19 6.61 -14.45
N THR A 206 22.27 6.40 -13.69
CA THR A 206 23.49 5.73 -14.16
C THR A 206 23.74 4.43 -13.39
N SER A 207 24.72 3.65 -13.85
CA SER A 207 25.20 2.45 -13.18
C SER A 207 25.74 2.67 -11.76
N THR A 208 26.00 3.90 -11.31
CA THR A 208 26.30 4.19 -9.90
C THR A 208 25.05 4.27 -9.03
N ALA A 209 23.97 4.80 -9.59
CA ALA A 209 22.66 4.88 -8.94
C ALA A 209 21.90 3.54 -9.01
N VAL A 210 22.15 2.75 -10.06
CA VAL A 210 21.58 1.40 -10.26
C VAL A 210 22.72 0.44 -10.60
N PRO A 211 23.32 -0.24 -9.59
CA PRO A 211 24.58 -0.97 -9.73
C PRO A 211 24.64 -2.07 -10.79
N PHE A 212 23.50 -2.60 -11.22
CA PHE A 212 23.42 -3.68 -12.20
C PHE A 212 23.22 -3.19 -13.64
N LEU A 213 23.09 -1.88 -13.88
CA LEU A 213 23.03 -1.35 -15.23
C LEU A 213 24.40 -1.40 -15.90
N THR A 214 24.39 -1.67 -17.20
CA THR A 214 25.54 -1.40 -18.06
C THR A 214 25.60 0.09 -18.42
N ALA A 215 26.78 0.59 -18.81
CA ALA A 215 26.92 1.98 -19.22
C ALA A 215 26.01 2.38 -20.40
N GLY A 216 25.70 1.43 -21.29
CA GLY A 216 24.77 1.64 -22.41
C GLY A 216 23.29 1.76 -22.01
N GLN A 217 22.96 1.44 -20.76
CA GLN A 217 21.60 1.55 -20.20
C GLN A 217 21.45 2.79 -19.31
N ASN A 218 22.52 3.57 -19.13
CA ASN A 218 22.44 4.86 -18.46
C ASN A 218 21.50 5.78 -19.25
N CYS A 219 20.62 6.47 -18.55
CA CYS A 219 19.72 7.43 -19.17
C CYS A 219 19.42 8.62 -18.26
N THR A 220 18.75 9.60 -18.84
CA THR A 220 18.37 10.82 -18.17
C THR A 220 16.86 10.88 -18.06
N ALA A 221 16.35 11.06 -16.85
CA ALA A 221 14.92 11.23 -16.57
C ALA A 221 14.59 12.69 -16.32
N THR A 222 13.45 13.18 -16.82
CA THR A 222 12.93 14.51 -16.49
C THR A 222 11.69 14.37 -15.63
N VAL A 223 11.69 14.96 -14.43
CA VAL A 223 10.58 14.92 -13.48
C VAL A 223 10.23 16.31 -12.98
N GLY A 224 9.00 16.52 -12.53
CA GLY A 224 8.44 17.86 -12.26
C GLY A 224 7.67 18.47 -13.43
N ASN A 225 7.60 17.77 -14.57
CA ASN A 225 6.85 18.17 -15.76
C ASN A 225 5.32 18.06 -15.61
N SER A 226 4.66 19.23 -15.74
CA SER A 226 3.20 19.50 -15.82
C SER A 226 2.30 18.55 -16.64
N SER A 227 2.84 17.63 -17.44
CA SER A 227 2.08 16.71 -18.31
C SER A 227 1.49 15.47 -17.62
N ARG A 228 1.89 15.17 -16.37
CA ARG A 228 1.31 14.03 -15.61
C ARG A 228 0.37 14.53 -14.50
N ALA A 229 -0.65 13.73 -14.23
CA ALA A 229 -1.58 13.95 -13.13
C ALA A 229 -1.61 12.76 -12.19
N ASP A 230 -1.68 13.03 -10.88
CA ASP A 230 -1.95 12.00 -9.88
C ASP A 230 -3.44 11.71 -9.86
N ILE A 231 -3.80 10.43 -9.90
CA ILE A 231 -5.18 9.97 -9.72
C ILE A 231 -5.30 9.37 -8.32
N SER A 232 -6.17 9.95 -7.50
CA SER A 232 -6.60 9.34 -6.25
C SER A 232 -8.07 8.93 -6.35
N SER A 233 -8.37 7.70 -5.94
CA SER A 233 -9.74 7.17 -5.94
C SER A 233 -10.15 6.81 -4.52
N LEU A 234 -11.35 7.24 -4.12
CA LEU A 234 -12.00 6.88 -2.87
C LEU A 234 -13.40 6.35 -3.18
N ALA A 235 -13.88 5.38 -2.40
CA ALA A 235 -15.24 4.90 -2.52
C ALA A 235 -15.83 4.54 -1.17
N VAL A 236 -17.15 4.66 -1.06
CA VAL A 236 -17.95 4.20 0.07
C VAL A 236 -19.15 3.41 -0.46
N MET A 237 -19.50 2.33 0.24
CA MET A 237 -20.71 1.57 0.00
C MET A 237 -21.36 1.25 1.34
N GLY A 238 -22.66 1.53 1.46
CA GLY A 238 -23.36 1.28 2.71
C GLY A 238 -24.81 1.73 2.67
N TYR A 239 -25.47 1.59 3.82
CA TYR A 239 -26.80 2.15 4.05
C TYR A 239 -26.67 3.60 4.53
N PRO A 240 -27.58 4.50 4.15
CA PRO A 240 -27.61 5.83 4.74
C PRO A 240 -27.88 5.73 6.24
N THR A 241 -27.36 6.69 7.00
CA THR A 241 -27.58 6.81 8.45
C THR A 241 -28.22 8.15 8.78
N LEU A 242 -28.94 8.24 9.90
CA LEU A 242 -29.50 9.51 10.34
C LEU A 242 -28.36 10.45 10.73
N THR A 243 -28.27 11.59 10.05
CA THR A 243 -27.25 12.62 10.24
C THR A 243 -27.90 13.96 10.57
N THR A 244 -27.15 14.86 11.21
CA THR A 244 -27.56 16.25 11.46
C THR A 244 -26.53 17.19 10.84
N ASP A 245 -26.97 18.03 9.91
CA ASP A 245 -26.12 19.03 9.26
C ASP A 245 -25.78 20.18 10.22
N PRO A 246 -24.72 20.97 9.94
CA PRO A 246 -24.37 22.15 10.75
C PRO A 246 -25.50 23.17 10.89
N ASN A 247 -26.40 23.26 9.90
CA ASN A 247 -27.58 24.14 9.94
C ASN A 247 -28.78 23.53 10.70
N GLY A 248 -28.66 22.31 11.22
CA GLY A 248 -29.70 21.59 11.96
C GLY A 248 -30.61 20.68 11.10
N LYS A 249 -30.40 20.57 9.78
CA LYS A 249 -31.16 19.63 8.94
C LYS A 249 -30.88 18.19 9.37
N GLN A 250 -31.93 17.45 9.72
CA GLN A 250 -31.83 16.02 9.98
C GLN A 250 -32.35 15.21 8.79
N ALA A 251 -31.55 14.26 8.33
CA ALA A 251 -31.91 13.39 7.22
C ALA A 251 -31.05 12.12 7.22
N TYR A 252 -31.55 11.07 6.58
CA TYR A 252 -30.76 9.88 6.28
C TYR A 252 -29.80 10.18 5.12
N THR A 253 -28.48 10.07 5.35
CA THR A 253 -27.47 10.39 4.33
C THR A 253 -26.32 9.40 4.30
N LEU A 254 -25.60 9.36 3.16
CA LEU A 254 -24.27 8.77 3.04
C LEU A 254 -23.34 9.75 2.31
N PRO A 255 -22.36 10.37 2.99
CA PRO A 255 -21.40 11.29 2.38
C PRO A 255 -20.07 10.61 2.00
N LEU A 256 -19.34 11.22 1.07
CA LEU A 256 -17.94 10.95 0.75
C LEU A 256 -17.22 12.26 0.42
N ALA A 257 -16.06 12.50 1.02
CA ALA A 257 -15.20 13.64 0.72
C ALA A 257 -14.20 13.32 -0.41
N THR A 258 -13.78 14.33 -1.17
CA THR A 258 -12.63 14.24 -2.10
C THR A 258 -11.34 13.97 -1.33
N SER A 259 -10.33 13.39 -2.00
CA SER A 259 -9.07 13.03 -1.35
C SER A 259 -8.29 14.25 -0.83
N ASP A 260 -8.43 15.41 -1.46
CA ASP A 260 -7.89 16.68 -1.00
C ASP A 260 -8.78 17.42 0.01
N GLY A 261 -9.93 16.84 0.35
CA GLY A 261 -10.90 17.39 1.31
C GLY A 261 -11.64 18.64 0.84
N LYS A 262 -11.46 19.13 -0.39
CA LYS A 262 -12.07 20.39 -0.86
C LYS A 262 -13.57 20.31 -1.09
N TYR A 263 -14.08 19.13 -1.45
CA TYR A 263 -15.50 18.93 -1.70
C TYR A 263 -16.00 17.65 -1.04
N SER A 264 -17.29 17.60 -0.75
CA SER A 264 -17.96 16.36 -0.35
C SER A 264 -19.23 16.18 -1.17
N ILE A 265 -19.57 14.94 -1.46
CA ILE A 265 -20.82 14.56 -2.10
C ILE A 265 -21.59 13.68 -1.14
N ARG A 266 -22.91 13.80 -1.11
CA ARG A 266 -23.76 12.83 -0.41
C ARG A 266 -24.93 12.42 -1.26
N VAL A 267 -25.47 11.26 -0.92
CA VAL A 267 -26.86 10.92 -1.20
C VAL A 267 -27.70 11.22 0.04
N ILE A 268 -28.80 11.95 -0.12
CA ILE A 268 -29.75 12.32 0.93
C ILE A 268 -31.13 11.70 0.66
N PHE A 269 -31.69 11.08 1.68
CA PHE A 269 -33.11 10.75 1.78
C PHE A 269 -33.75 11.74 2.75
N ASP A 270 -34.68 12.56 2.26
CA ASP A 270 -35.31 13.63 3.04
C ASP A 270 -36.36 13.10 4.04
N THR A 271 -35.88 12.40 5.05
CA THR A 271 -36.67 11.78 6.11
C THR A 271 -35.80 11.58 7.35
N THR A 272 -36.41 11.66 8.53
CA THR A 272 -35.77 11.31 9.81
C THR A 272 -36.05 9.87 10.23
N SER A 273 -36.90 9.15 9.49
CA SER A 273 -37.24 7.74 9.73
C SER A 273 -36.64 6.86 8.64
N GLY A 274 -35.92 5.81 9.07
CA GLY A 274 -35.33 4.83 8.16
C GLY A 274 -36.35 4.01 7.37
N THR A 275 -37.63 4.00 7.77
CA THR A 275 -38.72 3.25 7.11
C THR A 275 -39.68 4.13 6.32
N THR A 276 -39.56 5.45 6.41
CA THR A 276 -40.38 6.36 5.59
C THR A 276 -39.72 6.51 4.24
N ALA A 277 -40.44 6.18 3.17
CA ALA A 277 -39.92 6.26 1.82
C ALA A 277 -39.68 7.73 1.43
N ALA A 278 -38.51 8.01 0.85
CA ALA A 278 -38.15 9.32 0.33
C ALA A 278 -37.39 9.18 -0.99
N VAL A 279 -37.41 10.24 -1.80
CA VAL A 279 -36.68 10.30 -3.06
C VAL A 279 -35.19 10.57 -2.76
N PRO A 280 -34.26 9.67 -3.11
CA PRO A 280 -32.84 9.90 -2.89
C PRO A 280 -32.30 10.93 -3.88
N ASN A 281 -31.61 11.94 -3.37
CA ASN A 281 -31.03 13.02 -4.17
C ASN A 281 -29.53 13.17 -3.91
N VAL A 282 -28.79 13.73 -4.87
CA VAL A 282 -27.37 14.03 -4.72
C VAL A 282 -27.20 15.47 -4.26
N GLN A 283 -26.31 15.70 -3.30
CA GLN A 283 -25.91 17.05 -2.89
C GLN A 283 -24.39 17.19 -2.87
N LEU A 284 -23.92 18.42 -3.10
CA LEU A 284 -22.53 18.84 -3.00
C LEU A 284 -22.33 19.63 -1.70
N PHE A 285 -21.11 19.59 -1.18
CA PHE A 285 -20.64 20.45 -0.11
C PHE A 285 -19.29 21.03 -0.51
N ASN A 286 -19.15 22.35 -0.36
CA ASN A 286 -17.89 23.05 -0.58
C ASN A 286 -17.14 23.23 0.77
N ASN A 287 -16.01 22.55 0.93
CA ASN A 287 -15.14 22.63 2.11
C ASN A 287 -13.94 23.58 1.94
N THR A 288 -13.86 24.34 0.84
CA THR A 288 -12.67 25.16 0.53
C THR A 288 -12.47 26.35 1.48
N GLY A 289 -13.48 26.69 2.29
CA GLY A 289 -13.48 27.87 3.17
C GLY A 289 -13.79 29.18 2.44
N ALA A 290 -14.04 29.14 1.14
CA ALA A 290 -14.39 30.30 0.31
C ALA A 290 -15.54 29.96 -0.65
N THR A 291 -16.25 30.97 -1.11
CA THR A 291 -17.23 30.81 -2.20
C THR A 291 -16.49 30.56 -3.51
N VAL A 292 -16.92 29.53 -4.26
CA VAL A 292 -16.30 29.15 -5.55
C VAL A 292 -17.35 29.09 -6.66
N ASN A 293 -16.89 29.09 -7.91
CA ASN A 293 -17.72 28.69 -9.05
C ASN A 293 -17.18 27.37 -9.60
N LEU A 294 -18.06 26.50 -10.09
CA LEU A 294 -17.69 25.21 -10.65
C LEU A 294 -18.14 25.11 -12.11
N TYR A 295 -17.21 24.67 -12.96
CA TYR A 295 -17.53 24.12 -14.27
C TYR A 295 -17.87 22.66 -14.08
N TRP A 296 -19.10 22.25 -14.39
CA TRP A 296 -19.50 20.87 -14.17
C TRP A 296 -20.45 20.35 -15.24
N ASN A 297 -20.49 19.03 -15.34
CA ASN A 297 -21.51 18.32 -16.08
C ASN A 297 -21.95 17.09 -15.29
N TYR A 298 -23.10 16.57 -15.66
CA TYR A 298 -23.53 15.25 -15.22
C TYR A 298 -24.22 14.51 -16.34
N ASN A 299 -24.23 13.19 -16.21
CA ASN A 299 -25.09 12.34 -16.97
C ASN A 299 -25.68 11.23 -16.10
N THR A 300 -26.82 10.76 -16.55
CA THR A 300 -27.53 9.62 -16.00
C THR A 300 -27.60 8.54 -17.06
N GLU A 301 -27.40 7.30 -16.65
CA GLU A 301 -27.52 6.13 -17.51
C GLU A 301 -28.58 5.21 -16.91
N TYR A 302 -29.76 5.21 -17.54
CA TYR A 302 -30.90 4.40 -17.16
C TYR A 302 -31.74 4.09 -18.40
N GLY A 303 -31.33 3.12 -19.23
CA GLY A 303 -32.02 2.78 -20.50
C GLY A 303 -32.11 3.89 -21.56
N GLY A 304 -31.64 5.10 -21.25
CA GLY A 304 -31.57 6.33 -22.06
C GLY A 304 -30.61 7.34 -21.41
N TYR A 305 -30.43 8.51 -22.04
CA TYR A 305 -29.48 9.55 -21.61
C TYR A 305 -30.22 10.82 -21.14
N ILE A 306 -29.94 11.24 -19.89
CA ILE A 306 -30.21 12.60 -19.42
C ILE A 306 -28.87 13.19 -18.99
N GLY A 307 -28.64 14.46 -19.31
CA GLY A 307 -27.42 15.14 -18.88
C GLY A 307 -27.53 16.65 -19.01
N SER A 308 -26.61 17.33 -18.34
CA SER A 308 -26.44 18.78 -18.47
C SER A 308 -25.00 19.18 -18.23
N ALA A 309 -24.64 20.36 -18.72
CA ALA A 309 -23.37 21.02 -18.45
C ALA A 309 -23.64 22.50 -18.19
N VAL A 310 -23.13 23.02 -17.08
CA VAL A 310 -23.34 24.43 -16.69
C VAL A 310 -22.18 24.93 -15.84
N THR A 311 -21.97 26.24 -15.87
CA THR A 311 -21.15 26.93 -14.86
C THR A 311 -22.08 27.42 -13.77
N THR A 312 -21.96 26.87 -12.57
CA THR A 312 -22.74 27.34 -11.41
C THR A 312 -21.89 28.30 -10.60
N ASN A 313 -22.47 29.47 -10.32
CA ASN A 313 -21.79 30.54 -9.60
C ASN A 313 -22.19 30.55 -8.12
N ASN A 314 -21.31 31.11 -7.29
CA ASN A 314 -21.56 31.41 -5.88
C ASN A 314 -21.87 30.19 -5.00
N ILE A 315 -21.13 29.09 -5.18
CA ILE A 315 -21.24 27.90 -4.34
C ILE A 315 -20.61 28.20 -2.98
N THR A 316 -21.46 28.46 -1.99
CA THR A 316 -21.03 28.86 -0.64
C THR A 316 -20.37 27.70 0.10
N SER A 317 -19.30 28.01 0.84
CA SER A 317 -18.64 27.00 1.68
C SER A 317 -19.43 26.73 2.96
N GLY A 318 -19.35 25.50 3.48
CA GLY A 318 -19.89 25.15 4.79
C GLY A 318 -21.36 24.74 4.81
N VAL A 319 -22.02 24.62 3.65
CA VAL A 319 -23.45 24.26 3.56
C VAL A 319 -23.65 23.22 2.45
N TRP A 320 -24.43 22.17 2.72
CA TRP A 320 -24.87 21.24 1.69
C TRP A 320 -25.82 21.94 0.73
N GLY A 321 -25.86 21.52 -0.53
CA GLY A 321 -26.83 22.04 -1.47
C GLY A 321 -26.66 21.44 -2.85
N GLY A 322 -27.22 22.12 -3.83
CA GLY A 322 -27.13 21.70 -5.20
C GLY A 322 -27.45 22.81 -6.19
N MET A 323 -27.47 22.42 -7.44
CA MET A 323 -27.90 23.22 -8.58
C MET A 323 -28.86 22.33 -9.35
N ALA A 324 -30.16 22.56 -9.13
CA ALA A 324 -31.22 21.79 -9.76
C ALA A 324 -31.10 21.86 -11.29
N ASP A 325 -31.08 20.69 -11.90
CA ASP A 325 -30.93 20.44 -13.32
C ASP A 325 -29.73 21.18 -13.94
N SER A 326 -29.97 22.23 -14.72
CA SER A 326 -28.98 23.05 -15.41
C SER A 326 -28.87 24.46 -14.82
N SER A 327 -29.25 24.64 -13.55
CA SER A 327 -29.23 25.94 -12.88
C SER A 327 -27.81 26.53 -12.77
N THR A 328 -27.67 27.80 -13.14
CA THR A 328 -26.46 28.60 -12.90
C THR A 328 -26.35 29.10 -11.46
N SER A 329 -27.38 28.90 -10.65
CA SER A 329 -27.48 29.37 -9.27
C SER A 329 -27.41 28.22 -8.27
N TRP A 330 -26.54 28.39 -7.27
CA TRP A 330 -26.44 27.51 -6.11
C TRP A 330 -27.65 27.65 -5.18
N VAL A 331 -28.21 26.51 -4.75
CA VAL A 331 -29.33 26.44 -3.81
C VAL A 331 -28.85 25.73 -2.53
N PRO A 332 -28.62 26.47 -1.43
CA PRO A 332 -28.22 25.87 -0.17
C PRO A 332 -29.39 25.09 0.46
N GLN A 333 -29.09 23.92 1.04
CA GLN A 333 -30.02 23.15 1.84
C GLN A 333 -30.39 23.95 3.09
N THR A 334 -31.69 24.14 3.31
CA THR A 334 -32.23 24.71 4.55
C THR A 334 -32.57 23.60 5.54
N THR A 335 -33.10 23.95 6.72
CA THR A 335 -33.68 22.96 7.64
C THR A 335 -34.98 22.32 7.11
N GLY A 336 -35.62 22.96 6.13
CA GLY A 336 -36.84 22.49 5.47
C GLY A 336 -36.59 21.37 4.46
N PRO A 337 -37.60 21.03 3.63
CA PRO A 337 -37.47 20.01 2.59
C PRO A 337 -36.31 20.27 1.62
N VAL A 338 -35.82 19.22 0.94
CA VAL A 338 -34.74 19.34 -0.06
C VAL A 338 -35.08 20.34 -1.16
N GLY A 339 -36.34 20.37 -1.64
CA GLY A 339 -36.77 21.33 -2.66
C GLY A 339 -35.85 21.25 -3.90
N SER A 340 -35.25 22.38 -4.29
CA SER A 340 -34.29 22.49 -5.41
C SER A 340 -32.82 22.39 -4.99
N ALA A 341 -32.52 22.02 -3.74
CA ALA A 341 -31.15 21.91 -3.23
C ALA A 341 -30.46 20.59 -3.65
N TYR A 342 -30.86 19.96 -4.75
CA TYR A 342 -30.24 18.75 -5.32
C TYR A 342 -29.30 19.11 -6.48
N TRP A 343 -28.31 18.25 -6.76
CA TRP A 343 -27.33 18.46 -7.81
C TRP A 343 -27.67 17.65 -9.07
N GLY A 344 -27.87 18.32 -10.20
CA GLY A 344 -28.31 17.68 -11.44
C GLY A 344 -29.79 17.39 -11.36
N ASN A 345 -30.23 16.21 -11.82
CA ASN A 345 -31.65 15.87 -11.79
C ASN A 345 -32.12 15.39 -10.40
N ILE A 346 -33.42 15.50 -10.13
CA ILE A 346 -34.06 14.87 -8.97
C ILE A 346 -33.95 13.33 -9.06
N GLY A 347 -33.91 12.62 -7.92
CA GLY A 347 -34.19 11.18 -7.81
C GLY A 347 -33.22 10.20 -8.49
N ILE A 348 -32.40 9.46 -7.73
CA ILE A 348 -31.38 8.51 -8.28
C ILE A 348 -31.98 7.12 -8.64
N ILE A 349 -33.26 6.88 -8.39
CA ILE A 349 -33.91 5.56 -8.61
C ILE A 349 -35.15 5.69 -9.48
N ASP A 350 -35.15 6.68 -10.37
CA ASP A 350 -36.31 7.02 -11.21
C ASP A 350 -36.44 6.10 -12.44
N GLY A 351 -35.61 5.08 -12.49
CA GLY A 351 -35.60 4.13 -13.57
C GLY A 351 -36.73 3.10 -13.53
N SER A 352 -37.48 2.95 -14.63
CA SER A 352 -38.55 1.96 -14.86
C SER A 352 -38.25 0.47 -14.57
N SER A 353 -36.99 0.05 -14.36
CA SER A 353 -36.52 -1.34 -14.30
C SER A 353 -35.14 -1.50 -13.63
N GLY A 354 -34.64 -0.49 -12.89
CA GLY A 354 -33.34 -0.60 -12.22
C GLY A 354 -32.80 0.71 -11.64
N PRO A 355 -31.66 0.64 -10.91
CA PRO A 355 -31.01 1.81 -10.36
C PRO A 355 -30.41 2.69 -11.46
N GLU A 356 -30.37 4.01 -11.22
CA GLU A 356 -29.70 4.95 -12.11
C GLU A 356 -28.20 5.00 -11.80
N HIS A 357 -27.38 4.94 -12.85
CA HIS A 357 -25.96 5.24 -12.74
C HIS A 357 -25.73 6.72 -13.03
N ARG A 358 -25.26 7.48 -12.03
CA ARG A 358 -24.95 8.90 -12.18
C ARG A 358 -23.45 9.13 -12.23
N ARG A 359 -23.04 9.96 -13.16
CA ARG A 359 -21.68 10.49 -13.23
C ARG A 359 -21.71 12.00 -13.19
N TYR A 360 -20.98 12.59 -12.25
CA TYR A 360 -20.75 14.03 -12.14
C TYR A 360 -19.27 14.31 -12.40
N THR A 361 -18.96 15.30 -13.22
CA THR A 361 -17.58 15.76 -13.43
C THR A 361 -17.52 17.25 -13.13
N TRP A 362 -16.54 17.71 -12.34
CA TRP A 362 -16.40 19.12 -12.04
C TRP A 362 -14.95 19.59 -11.87
N ILE A 363 -14.75 20.87 -12.12
CA ILE A 363 -13.49 21.60 -11.96
C ILE A 363 -13.80 22.94 -11.29
N ASP A 364 -12.97 23.33 -10.33
CA ASP A 364 -12.99 24.67 -9.74
C ASP A 364 -12.60 25.72 -10.79
N SER A 365 -13.41 26.77 -10.92
CA SER A 365 -13.18 27.83 -11.91
C SER A 365 -11.94 28.69 -11.69
N ASN A 366 -11.29 28.58 -10.54
CA ASN A 366 -10.02 29.24 -10.26
C ASN A 366 -8.96 28.80 -11.30
N PRO A 367 -8.36 29.72 -12.07
CA PRO A 367 -7.40 29.37 -13.12
C PRO A 367 -6.11 28.73 -12.59
N SER A 368 -5.82 28.85 -11.29
CA SER A 368 -4.71 28.15 -10.64
C SER A 368 -5.08 26.74 -10.15
N SER A 369 -6.36 26.35 -10.20
CA SER A 369 -6.78 24.99 -9.89
C SER A 369 -6.34 24.05 -11.02
N LYS A 370 -5.60 23.01 -10.65
CA LYS A 370 -5.16 21.93 -11.55
C LYS A 370 -5.82 20.61 -11.24
N THR A 371 -6.95 20.64 -10.53
CA THR A 371 -7.65 19.44 -10.06
C THR A 371 -9.01 19.32 -10.73
N ALA A 372 -9.26 18.16 -11.32
CA ALA A 372 -10.56 17.74 -11.81
C ALA A 372 -11.08 16.58 -10.96
N TYR A 373 -12.40 16.47 -10.85
CA TYR A 373 -13.04 15.41 -10.07
C TYR A 373 -14.11 14.72 -10.91
N THR A 374 -14.26 13.42 -10.72
CA THR A 374 -15.38 12.62 -11.23
C THR A 374 -16.00 11.88 -10.06
N ALA A 375 -17.33 11.93 -9.93
CA ALA A 375 -18.06 11.14 -8.98
C ALA A 375 -19.01 10.19 -9.70
N THR A 376 -19.00 8.93 -9.29
CA THR A 376 -19.95 7.90 -9.72
C THR A 376 -20.84 7.54 -8.55
N ILE A 377 -22.15 7.57 -8.77
CA ILE A 377 -23.16 7.35 -7.73
C ILE A 377 -24.21 6.36 -8.22
N MET A 378 -24.57 5.42 -7.36
CA MET A 378 -25.70 4.52 -7.56
C MET A 378 -26.45 4.29 -6.25
N VAL A 379 -27.76 4.11 -6.35
CA VAL A 379 -28.61 3.71 -5.22
C VAL A 379 -29.39 2.46 -5.63
N GLY A 380 -29.15 1.35 -4.93
CA GLY A 380 -29.92 0.11 -5.10
C GLY A 380 -31.02 0.03 -4.03
N ALA A 381 -32.27 -0.06 -4.47
CA ALA A 381 -33.44 -0.12 -3.59
C ALA A 381 -34.51 -1.11 -4.10
N PRO A 382 -35.43 -1.59 -3.23
CA PRO A 382 -36.53 -2.49 -3.63
C PRO A 382 -37.63 -1.81 -4.47
N THR A 383 -37.71 -0.47 -4.44
CA THR A 383 -38.73 0.34 -5.13
C THR A 383 -38.05 1.42 -5.98
N THR A 384 -38.80 1.96 -6.94
CA THR A 384 -38.37 3.06 -7.83
C THR A 384 -38.97 4.40 -7.38
N GLY A 385 -38.32 5.50 -7.72
CA GLY A 385 -38.68 6.87 -7.31
C GLY A 385 -38.41 7.16 -5.84
N SER A 386 -39.25 6.58 -4.96
CA SER A 386 -39.18 6.75 -3.51
C SER A 386 -38.88 5.42 -2.84
N ALA A 387 -37.90 5.40 -1.92
CA ALA A 387 -37.47 4.19 -1.24
C ALA A 387 -37.16 4.42 0.24
N GLN A 388 -37.23 3.34 1.03
CA GLN A 388 -36.90 3.37 2.45
C GLN A 388 -35.37 3.42 2.63
N PRO A 389 -34.83 4.36 3.42
CA PRO A 389 -33.39 4.45 3.67
C PRO A 389 -32.78 3.15 4.20
N ASN A 390 -33.47 2.45 5.12
CA ASN A 390 -32.96 1.22 5.74
C ASN A 390 -32.89 0.00 4.79
N LEU A 391 -33.53 0.07 3.63
CA LEU A 391 -33.48 -0.95 2.59
C LEU A 391 -32.68 -0.52 1.36
N SER A 392 -32.15 0.71 1.36
CA SER A 392 -31.45 1.29 0.20
C SER A 392 -29.94 1.29 0.42
N LYS A 393 -29.20 0.66 -0.50
CA LYS A 393 -27.73 0.66 -0.51
C LYS A 393 -27.23 1.75 -1.44
N ILE A 394 -26.29 2.56 -0.97
CA ILE A 394 -25.70 3.65 -1.72
C ILE A 394 -24.25 3.28 -2.01
N PHE A 395 -23.82 3.53 -3.25
CA PHE A 395 -22.43 3.52 -3.67
C PHE A 395 -22.04 4.92 -4.14
N ILE A 396 -20.93 5.43 -3.64
CA ILE A 396 -20.29 6.66 -4.11
C ILE A 396 -18.82 6.36 -4.34
N LYS A 397 -18.31 6.65 -5.53
CA LYS A 397 -16.87 6.66 -5.85
C LYS A 397 -16.51 8.05 -6.33
N ILE A 398 -15.39 8.58 -5.86
CA ILE A 398 -14.81 9.84 -6.33
C ILE A 398 -13.40 9.55 -6.84
N GLU A 399 -13.12 9.98 -8.06
CA GLU A 399 -11.80 10.05 -8.66
C GLU A 399 -11.37 11.51 -8.73
N GLN A 400 -10.22 11.81 -8.15
CA GLN A 400 -9.60 13.12 -8.20
C GLN A 400 -8.35 13.01 -9.08
N VAL A 401 -8.29 13.82 -10.13
CA VAL A 401 -7.17 13.92 -11.05
C VAL A 401 -6.50 15.27 -10.82
N LYS A 402 -5.29 15.27 -10.28
CA LYS A 402 -4.52 16.49 -9.98
C LYS A 402 -3.30 16.57 -10.89
N ALA A 403 -3.31 17.49 -11.85
CA ALA A 403 -2.17 17.77 -12.70
C ALA A 403 -1.05 18.49 -11.93
N GLN A 404 0.19 18.29 -12.40
CA GLN A 404 1.40 18.96 -11.93
C GLN A 404 1.38 20.48 -12.19
#